data_AF-A0A1G7XSB1-F1
#
_entry.id   AF-A0A1G7XSB1-F1
#
_cell.length_a   1.000
_cell.length_b   1.000
_cell.length_c   1.000
_cell.angle_alpha   90.00
_cell.angle_beta   90.00
_cell.angle_gamma   90.00
#
_symmetry.space_group_name_H-M   'P 1'
#
loop_
_entity.id
_entity.type
_entity.pdbx_description
1 polymer ?
#
loop_
_entity_poly.entity_id
_entity_poly.type
_entity_poly.pdbx_seq_one_letter_code
_entity_poly.pdbx_strand_id
1 'polypeptide(L)'
;MTATSLTSPSPTGDSPASSSPLQQLAQASPANLEAIADGGLNVSQGVALPGAGLRSVVPASLGTTYAFPTADVAFSQEGPSLVVSSDQGEVVLEDFFVLADSGLPPALSLADGTVVTVEDAIAAIPGFDADAIATAAGGGAGGGGGGAAFGAYDPGSLGDGLDQSDLGGDLDLGLAGPAATADEFTDTTPVEEAEPEIVGSGAFIDGEFNAALVFGDAAPWSQQYSYDASMNTAFGQGNWDQVYQARNGENVFNMGYDFLWIDGGNGQTAWFDSFVEQFRDEMETYVESGGTLLLNAGRWYGESPLDLGFGAQLAYEFYEYDVRLTEAGQDLIGDGLASTYSGTYFSHDGILDQDGDLSALIVGLSEQQSLVLAEQDYGAGHVVLGGMTAAHFHQPSGDAFELEANILEHAASHAADYPVV
;
A
#
# COMPACT_ATOMS: atom_id res chain seq x y z
N MET A 1 52.74 8.48 48.78
CA MET A 1 52.26 9.11 47.54
C MET A 1 50.92 8.49 47.23
N THR A 2 49.87 9.27 47.48
CA THR A 2 48.46 8.89 47.57
C THR A 2 47.85 8.89 46.18
N ALA A 3 47.32 7.74 45.75
CA ALA A 3 46.51 7.62 44.55
C ALA A 3 45.04 7.89 44.94
N THR A 4 44.48 8.98 44.42
CA THR A 4 43.09 9.36 44.61
C THR A 4 42.24 8.64 43.57
N SER A 5 41.41 7.71 44.03
CA SER A 5 40.37 7.03 43.26
C SER A 5 39.21 7.99 43.05
N LEU A 6 38.91 8.34 41.79
CA LEU A 6 37.67 9.02 41.40
C LEU A 6 36.66 7.95 40.99
N THR A 7 35.64 7.77 41.82
CA THR A 7 34.43 7.01 41.48
C THR A 7 33.58 7.85 40.52
N SER A 8 33.39 7.36 39.30
CA SER A 8 32.41 7.92 38.36
C SER A 8 30.98 7.73 38.88
N PRO A 9 30.09 8.73 38.77
CA PRO A 9 28.68 8.55 39.06
C PRO A 9 28.02 7.71 37.96
N SER A 10 27.15 6.78 38.35
CA SER A 10 26.25 6.06 37.46
C SER A 10 25.36 7.03 36.68
N PRO A 11 25.22 6.88 35.34
CA PRO A 11 24.16 7.55 34.62
C PRO A 11 22.88 6.74 34.79
N THR A 12 22.03 7.12 35.75
CA THR A 12 20.59 6.85 35.63
C THR A 12 20.01 7.95 34.76
N GLY A 13 20.15 7.80 33.45
CA GLY A 13 19.42 8.58 32.47
C GLY A 13 18.23 7.74 32.05
N ASP A 14 17.03 8.15 32.46
CA ASP A 14 15.81 7.74 31.79
C ASP A 14 15.97 8.11 30.30
N SER A 15 15.80 7.15 29.40
CA SER A 15 15.65 7.46 27.99
C SER A 15 14.46 8.42 27.85
N PRO A 16 14.64 9.62 27.26
CA PRO A 16 13.48 10.43 26.96
C PRO A 16 12.61 9.64 25.98
N ALA A 17 11.33 9.46 26.32
CA ALA A 17 10.35 8.95 25.39
C ALA A 17 10.44 9.78 24.10
N SER A 18 10.61 9.12 22.95
CA SER A 18 10.55 9.78 21.66
C SER A 18 9.17 10.40 21.51
N SER A 19 9.08 11.72 21.51
CA SER A 19 7.84 12.42 21.19
C SER A 19 7.44 12.10 19.76
N SER A 20 6.14 11.92 19.52
CA SER A 20 5.65 11.65 18.17
C SER A 20 6.01 12.80 17.21
N PRO A 21 6.14 12.54 15.90
CA PRO A 21 6.41 13.57 14.90
C PRO A 21 5.44 14.77 15.00
N LEU A 22 4.17 14.51 15.29
CA LEU A 22 3.14 15.55 15.53
C LEU A 22 3.42 16.40 16.79
N GLN A 23 3.90 15.79 17.88
CA GLN A 23 4.30 16.55 19.08
C GLN A 23 5.57 17.39 18.86
N GLN A 24 6.47 16.95 18.00
CA GLN A 24 7.67 17.73 17.65
C GLN A 24 7.32 18.93 16.75
N LEU A 25 6.35 18.76 15.84
CA LEU A 25 5.82 19.81 14.99
C LEU A 25 5.07 20.89 15.81
N ALA A 26 4.27 20.48 16.79
CA ALA A 26 3.55 21.38 17.69
C ALA A 26 4.46 22.19 18.63
N GLN A 27 5.72 21.78 18.80
CA GLN A 27 6.70 22.42 19.68
C GLN A 27 7.77 23.23 18.92
N ALA A 28 7.72 23.25 17.59
CA ALA A 28 8.69 23.95 16.76
C ALA A 28 8.56 25.47 16.91
N SER A 29 9.70 26.16 17.08
CA SER A 29 9.71 27.62 17.10
C SER A 29 9.40 28.19 15.70
N PRO A 30 8.87 29.42 15.58
CA PRO A 30 8.62 30.05 14.28
C PRO A 30 9.84 30.08 13.34
N ALA A 31 11.06 30.15 13.88
CA ALA A 31 12.29 30.08 13.11
C ALA A 31 12.59 28.67 12.53
N ASN A 32 12.07 27.61 13.17
CA ASN A 32 12.16 26.23 12.66
C ASN A 32 11.09 25.98 11.58
N LEU A 33 9.94 26.65 11.65
CA LEU A 33 8.89 26.57 10.63
C LEU A 33 9.28 27.27 9.32
N GLU A 34 10.02 28.38 9.39
CA GLU A 34 10.62 29.02 8.20
C GLU A 34 11.69 28.12 7.54
N ALA A 35 12.45 27.35 8.33
CA ALA A 35 13.40 26.37 7.80
C ALA A 35 12.72 25.14 7.15
N ILE A 36 11.53 24.75 7.63
CA ILE A 36 10.68 23.71 7.02
C ILE A 36 10.04 24.22 5.72
N ALA A 37 9.67 25.50 5.63
CA ALA A 37 9.11 26.11 4.44
C ALA A 37 10.12 26.27 3.28
N ASP A 38 11.41 26.45 3.60
CA ASP A 38 12.50 26.54 2.61
C ASP A 38 13.22 25.20 2.36
N GLY A 39 12.83 24.11 3.04
CA GLY A 39 13.57 22.84 3.00
C GLY A 39 12.82 21.60 3.50
N GLY A 40 11.56 21.39 3.09
CA GLY A 40 10.84 20.12 3.19
C GLY A 40 10.50 19.61 4.61
N LEU A 41 9.39 18.88 4.75
CA LEU A 41 9.07 18.10 5.95
C LEU A 41 10.13 16.99 6.11
N ASN A 42 11.00 17.13 7.10
CA ASN A 42 11.98 16.10 7.45
C ASN A 42 11.51 15.33 8.69
N VAL A 43 10.97 14.12 8.49
CA VAL A 43 10.68 13.21 9.60
C VAL A 43 11.98 12.52 9.98
N SER A 44 12.41 12.64 11.23
CA SER A 44 13.62 11.95 11.70
C SER A 44 13.27 10.57 12.24
N GLN A 45 13.87 9.51 11.65
CA GLN A 45 13.71 8.13 12.10
C GLN A 45 15.03 7.61 12.66
N GLY A 46 15.03 7.17 13.92
CA GLY A 46 16.20 6.53 14.52
C GLY A 46 16.45 5.14 13.92
N VAL A 47 17.66 4.88 13.44
CA VAL A 47 18.06 3.58 12.90
C VAL A 47 18.85 2.80 13.94
N ALA A 48 18.34 1.63 14.34
CA ALA A 48 19.06 0.71 15.21
C ALA A 48 20.05 -0.13 14.39
N LEU A 49 21.31 -0.19 14.84
CA LEU A 49 22.33 -1.03 14.21
C LEU A 49 22.18 -2.49 14.69
N PRO A 50 22.18 -3.48 13.79
CA PRO A 50 21.81 -4.86 14.14
C PRO A 50 22.87 -5.62 14.96
N GLY A 51 24.09 -5.10 15.07
CA GLY A 51 25.23 -5.76 15.70
C GLY A 51 26.28 -6.21 14.66
N ALA A 52 27.53 -6.36 15.10
CA ALA A 52 28.65 -6.65 14.20
C ALA A 52 28.43 -7.94 13.38
N GLY A 53 28.55 -7.84 12.05
CA GLY A 53 28.31 -8.94 11.12
C GLY A 53 26.85 -9.31 10.90
N LEU A 54 25.91 -8.56 11.48
CA LEU A 54 24.49 -8.69 11.24
C LEU A 54 24.02 -7.61 10.26
N ARG A 55 22.89 -7.89 9.61
CA ARG A 55 22.27 -7.04 8.59
C ARG A 55 20.81 -6.79 8.94
N SER A 56 20.38 -5.54 8.81
CA SER A 56 18.98 -5.12 8.95
C SER A 56 18.51 -4.51 7.65
N VAL A 57 17.23 -4.63 7.38
CA VAL A 57 16.56 -4.05 6.21
C VAL A 57 15.49 -3.09 6.72
N VAL A 58 15.46 -1.88 6.19
CA VAL A 58 14.55 -0.81 6.58
C VAL A 58 14.01 -0.17 5.31
N PRO A 59 12.69 -0.21 5.06
CA PRO A 59 12.10 0.49 3.93
C PRO A 59 12.38 2.00 3.98
N ALA A 60 12.87 2.58 2.87
CA ALA A 60 13.04 4.03 2.79
C ALA A 60 11.67 4.72 2.57
N SER A 61 11.52 5.92 3.12
CA SER A 61 10.30 6.73 3.04
C SER A 61 10.64 8.15 2.58
N LEU A 62 9.71 8.76 1.84
CA LEU A 62 9.82 10.14 1.35
C LEU A 62 10.02 11.11 2.52
N GLY A 63 10.91 12.09 2.32
CA GLY A 63 11.20 13.15 3.28
C GLY A 63 11.73 12.66 4.63
N THR A 64 12.21 11.41 4.71
CA THR A 64 12.67 10.84 5.97
C THR A 64 14.18 10.99 6.10
N THR A 65 14.62 11.57 7.21
CA THR A 65 16.02 11.60 7.63
C THR A 65 16.32 10.44 8.57
N TYR A 66 17.15 9.50 8.14
CA TYR A 66 17.55 8.33 8.92
C TYR A 66 18.73 8.65 9.84
N ALA A 67 18.50 8.65 11.14
CA ALA A 67 19.49 8.99 12.15
C ALA A 67 20.30 7.75 12.57
N PHE A 68 21.58 7.71 12.19
CA PHE A 68 22.52 6.66 12.55
C PHE A 68 23.30 7.02 13.82
N PRO A 69 23.44 6.09 14.79
CA PRO A 69 24.09 6.35 16.07
C PRO A 69 25.64 6.34 16.01
N THR A 70 26.21 6.28 14.80
CA THR A 70 27.66 6.36 14.56
C THR A 70 27.95 7.29 13.38
N ALA A 71 29.12 7.92 13.39
CA ALA A 71 29.62 8.73 12.28
C ALA A 71 30.56 7.93 11.35
N ASP A 72 31.11 6.82 11.85
CA ASP A 72 32.01 5.96 11.10
C ASP A 72 31.21 4.94 10.28
N VAL A 73 30.71 5.40 9.12
CA VAL A 73 29.94 4.59 8.17
C VAL A 73 30.62 4.52 6.80
N ALA A 74 30.36 3.44 6.07
CA ALA A 74 30.69 3.28 4.67
C ALA A 74 29.41 3.04 3.87
N PHE A 75 29.40 3.51 2.62
CA PHE A 75 28.25 3.38 1.73
C PHE A 75 28.55 2.42 0.58
N SER A 76 27.57 1.56 0.28
CA SER A 76 27.53 0.79 -0.96
C SER A 76 26.11 0.74 -1.52
N GLN A 77 25.97 0.23 -2.74
CA GLN A 77 24.68 0.10 -3.42
C GLN A 77 24.32 -1.39 -3.57
N GLU A 78 23.05 -1.71 -3.37
CA GLU A 78 22.47 -3.02 -3.69
C GLU A 78 21.16 -2.81 -4.48
N GLY A 79 21.27 -2.84 -5.82
CA GLY A 79 20.15 -2.51 -6.70
C GLY A 79 19.68 -1.05 -6.48
N PRO A 80 18.39 -0.82 -6.21
CA PRO A 80 17.85 0.51 -5.89
C PRO A 80 18.11 0.97 -4.44
N SER A 81 18.74 0.13 -3.62
CA SER A 81 18.85 0.35 -2.17
C SER A 81 20.22 0.90 -1.77
N LEU A 82 20.23 1.72 -0.71
CA LEU A 82 21.45 2.18 -0.06
C LEU A 82 21.84 1.22 1.06
N VAL A 83 23.09 0.74 1.05
CA VAL A 83 23.66 -0.03 2.15
C VAL A 83 24.58 0.87 2.96
N VAL A 84 24.30 0.98 4.25
CA VAL A 84 25.10 1.71 5.24
C VAL A 84 25.78 0.70 6.17
N SER A 85 27.10 0.56 6.05
CA SER A 85 27.90 -0.38 6.83
C SER A 85 28.70 0.34 7.90
N SER A 86 28.76 -0.21 9.11
CA SER A 86 29.64 0.23 10.20
C SER A 86 30.32 -0.95 10.88
N ASP A 87 31.14 -0.71 11.91
CA ASP A 87 31.68 -1.77 12.76
C ASP A 87 30.60 -2.50 13.59
N GLN A 88 29.40 -1.91 13.67
CA GLN A 88 28.23 -2.43 14.40
C GLN A 88 27.19 -3.10 13.48
N GLY A 89 27.52 -3.38 12.22
CA GLY A 89 26.65 -4.10 11.28
C GLY A 89 26.26 -3.28 10.06
N GLU A 90 25.33 -3.84 9.27
CA GLU A 90 24.86 -3.24 8.01
C GLU A 90 23.36 -2.94 8.07
N VAL A 91 22.96 -1.79 7.54
CA VAL A 91 21.56 -1.43 7.34
C VAL A 91 21.33 -1.19 5.85
N VAL A 92 20.31 -1.84 5.29
CA VAL A 92 19.86 -1.61 3.93
C VAL A 92 18.62 -0.75 3.97
N LEU A 93 18.71 0.44 3.41
CA LEU A 93 17.58 1.33 3.18
C LEU A 93 16.98 0.98 1.82
N GLU A 94 15.90 0.20 1.83
CA GLU A 94 15.28 -0.30 0.59
C GLU A 94 14.72 0.84 -0.24
N ASP A 95 14.95 0.78 -1.55
CA ASP A 95 14.46 1.77 -2.53
C ASP A 95 14.92 3.22 -2.28
N PHE A 96 15.94 3.42 -1.44
CA PHE A 96 16.47 4.74 -1.11
C PHE A 96 16.78 5.60 -2.36
N PHE A 97 17.35 4.99 -3.40
CA PHE A 97 17.68 5.71 -4.64
C PHE A 97 16.49 5.88 -5.60
N VAL A 98 15.44 5.07 -5.47
CA VAL A 98 14.19 5.29 -6.23
C VAL A 98 13.50 6.56 -5.75
N LEU A 99 13.61 6.84 -4.46
CA LEU A 99 13.04 8.04 -3.83
C LEU A 99 13.91 9.30 -4.04
N ALA A 100 15.07 9.20 -4.70
CA ALA A 100 16.01 10.30 -4.91
C ALA A 100 15.43 11.46 -5.73
N ASP A 101 14.66 11.13 -6.77
CA ASP A 101 14.03 12.11 -7.66
C ASP A 101 12.64 12.56 -7.19
N SER A 102 12.26 12.16 -5.97
CA SER A 102 11.04 12.67 -5.36
C SER A 102 11.20 14.13 -4.96
N GLY A 103 10.10 14.87 -4.88
CA GLY A 103 10.11 16.24 -4.37
C GLY A 103 10.54 16.36 -2.89
N LEU A 104 10.72 15.22 -2.20
CA LEU A 104 11.13 15.09 -0.81
C LEU A 104 12.09 13.89 -0.68
N PRO A 105 13.36 14.01 -1.11
CA PRO A 105 14.29 12.90 -1.06
C PRO A 105 14.63 12.51 0.39
N PRO A 106 14.87 11.22 0.68
CA PRO A 106 15.37 10.81 1.98
C PRO A 106 16.80 11.30 2.22
N ALA A 107 17.21 11.41 3.48
CA ALA A 107 18.57 11.81 3.86
C ALA A 107 19.06 10.95 5.03
N LEU A 108 20.36 11.04 5.35
CA LEU A 108 20.92 10.45 6.56
C LEU A 108 21.40 11.53 7.52
N SER A 109 21.31 11.29 8.82
CA SER A 109 21.96 12.09 9.86
C SER A 109 22.88 11.18 10.66
N LEU A 110 24.15 11.56 10.78
CA LEU A 110 25.17 10.80 11.51
C LEU A 110 25.32 11.32 12.93
N ALA A 111 25.94 10.53 13.81
CA ALA A 111 26.10 10.87 15.23
C ALA A 111 26.90 12.15 15.52
N ASP A 112 27.72 12.61 14.55
CA ASP A 112 28.45 13.87 14.63
C ASP A 112 27.64 15.08 14.17
N GLY A 113 26.38 14.87 13.76
CA GLY A 113 25.48 15.88 13.21
C GLY A 113 25.66 16.12 11.70
N THR A 114 26.52 15.35 11.03
CA THR A 114 26.66 15.41 9.57
C THR A 114 25.37 14.91 8.92
N VAL A 115 24.81 15.72 8.02
CA VAL A 115 23.71 15.31 7.15
C VAL A 115 24.31 14.85 5.83
N VAL A 116 23.94 13.66 5.39
CA VAL A 116 24.35 13.07 4.11
C VAL A 116 23.14 13.08 3.20
N THR A 117 23.16 13.90 2.15
CA THR A 117 22.09 13.91 1.14
C THR A 117 22.21 12.70 0.22
N VAL A 118 21.20 12.49 -0.64
CA VAL A 118 21.28 11.45 -1.67
C VAL A 118 22.49 11.66 -2.57
N GLU A 119 22.76 12.90 -2.98
CA GLU A 119 23.91 13.23 -3.83
C GLU A 119 25.25 12.94 -3.13
N ASP A 120 25.34 13.22 -1.83
CA ASP A 120 26.53 12.90 -1.03
C ASP A 120 26.74 11.38 -0.94
N ALA A 121 25.67 10.62 -0.73
CA ALA A 121 25.71 9.16 -0.69
C ALA A 121 26.15 8.57 -2.04
N ILE A 122 25.58 9.05 -3.15
CA ILE A 122 25.97 8.65 -4.52
C ILE A 122 27.46 8.93 -4.75
N ALA A 123 27.94 10.12 -4.37
CA ALA A 123 29.33 10.49 -4.54
C ALA A 123 30.30 9.65 -3.69
N ALA A 124 29.83 9.09 -2.58
CA ALA A 124 30.62 8.28 -1.66
C ALA A 124 30.69 6.79 -2.05
N ILE A 125 29.81 6.29 -2.92
CA ILE A 125 29.77 4.88 -3.34
C ILE A 125 30.72 4.64 -4.52
N PRO A 126 31.79 3.84 -4.34
CA PRO A 126 32.68 3.51 -5.46
C PRO A 126 31.96 2.63 -6.48
N GLY A 127 31.83 3.13 -7.71
CA GLY A 127 31.20 2.37 -8.79
C GLY A 127 29.68 2.34 -8.73
N PHE A 128 29.06 3.40 -8.19
CA PHE A 128 27.61 3.59 -8.24
C PHE A 128 27.05 3.33 -9.66
N ASP A 129 26.01 2.52 -9.72
CA ASP A 129 25.34 2.06 -10.94
C ASP A 129 23.94 2.67 -11.01
N ALA A 130 23.79 3.73 -11.82
CA ALA A 130 22.51 4.39 -12.00
C ALA A 130 21.48 3.50 -12.72
N ASP A 131 21.93 2.56 -13.55
CA ASP A 131 21.04 1.65 -14.29
C ASP A 131 20.38 0.62 -13.35
N ALA A 132 20.99 0.37 -12.18
CA ALA A 132 20.45 -0.52 -11.15
C ALA A 132 19.31 0.10 -10.31
N ILE A 133 19.04 1.40 -10.48
CA ILE A 133 17.95 2.13 -9.80
C ILE A 133 16.62 1.97 -10.55
N ALA A 134 16.66 1.50 -11.80
CA ALA A 134 15.45 1.33 -12.60
C ALA A 134 14.45 0.42 -11.86
N THR A 135 13.29 0.98 -11.52
CA THR A 135 12.18 0.24 -10.94
C THR A 135 11.85 -0.92 -11.87
N ALA A 136 11.48 -2.08 -11.31
CA ALA A 136 11.01 -3.23 -12.08
C ALA A 136 9.72 -2.94 -12.90
N ALA A 137 9.24 -1.69 -12.90
CA ALA A 137 8.23 -1.19 -13.82
C ALA A 137 8.79 -1.24 -15.25
N GLY A 138 8.19 -2.13 -16.06
CA GLY A 138 8.59 -2.39 -17.45
C GLY A 138 8.92 -1.12 -18.23
N GLY A 139 10.12 -1.10 -18.81
CA GLY A 139 10.69 0.03 -19.53
C GLY A 139 9.72 0.63 -20.55
N GLY A 140 9.13 1.76 -20.18
CA GLY A 140 8.27 2.60 -21.02
C GLY A 140 8.88 3.97 -21.21
N ALA A 141 9.46 4.17 -22.39
CA ALA A 141 9.73 5.46 -23.04
C ALA A 141 10.81 6.38 -22.44
N GLY A 142 12.07 6.10 -22.79
CA GLY A 142 13.18 7.05 -22.59
C GLY A 142 14.43 6.71 -23.40
N GLY A 143 14.36 6.82 -24.73
CA GLY A 143 15.51 7.10 -25.59
C GLY A 143 16.75 6.18 -25.51
N GLY A 144 16.69 5.04 -26.19
CA GLY A 144 17.89 4.44 -26.81
C GLY A 144 18.44 3.18 -26.17
N GLY A 145 17.97 2.03 -26.67
CA GLY A 145 18.76 0.79 -26.72
C GLY A 145 18.54 -0.19 -25.57
N GLY A 146 17.77 -1.25 -25.84
CA GLY A 146 17.69 -2.41 -24.94
C GLY A 146 16.50 -3.34 -25.14
N GLY A 147 15.46 -2.94 -25.87
CA GLY A 147 14.32 -3.82 -26.16
C GLY A 147 14.68 -4.92 -27.17
N ALA A 148 14.35 -6.17 -26.84
CA ALA A 148 14.34 -7.26 -27.81
C ALA A 148 13.58 -6.81 -29.06
N ALA A 149 14.22 -6.93 -30.22
CA ALA A 149 13.66 -6.47 -31.49
C ALA A 149 12.48 -7.36 -31.89
N PHE A 150 11.28 -7.06 -31.41
CA PHE A 150 10.06 -7.51 -32.04
C PHE A 150 9.87 -6.65 -33.29
N GLY A 151 9.99 -7.26 -34.47
CA GLY A 151 9.65 -6.61 -35.72
C GLY A 151 8.19 -6.14 -35.70
N ALA A 152 7.88 -5.08 -36.44
CA ALA A 152 6.51 -4.62 -36.59
C ALA A 152 5.61 -5.75 -37.10
N TYR A 153 4.56 -6.09 -36.36
CA TYR A 153 3.57 -7.08 -36.80
C TYR A 153 2.71 -6.47 -37.90
N ASP A 154 2.67 -7.13 -39.06
CA ASP A 154 1.60 -6.91 -40.03
C ASP A 154 0.30 -7.52 -39.46
N PRO A 155 -0.84 -6.81 -39.50
CA PRO A 155 -2.12 -7.35 -39.03
C PRO A 155 -2.45 -8.68 -39.72
N GLY A 156 -2.44 -9.78 -38.95
CA GLY A 156 -2.70 -11.14 -39.43
C GLY A 156 -1.49 -12.08 -39.44
N SER A 157 -0.30 -11.62 -39.02
CA SER A 157 0.89 -12.47 -38.88
C SER A 157 1.28 -12.64 -37.41
N LEU A 158 1.69 -13.86 -37.01
CA LEU A 158 2.21 -14.18 -35.67
C LEU A 158 3.75 -14.06 -35.60
N GLY A 159 4.35 -13.28 -36.50
CA GLY A 159 5.79 -13.12 -36.63
C GLY A 159 6.39 -14.03 -37.70
N ASP A 160 7.62 -13.73 -38.11
CA ASP A 160 8.34 -14.50 -39.14
C ASP A 160 8.48 -15.96 -38.72
N GLY A 161 7.70 -16.85 -39.34
CA GLY A 161 7.94 -18.29 -39.33
C GLY A 161 6.83 -19.17 -38.76
N LEU A 162 5.68 -18.62 -38.35
CA LEU A 162 4.51 -19.42 -37.97
C LEU A 162 3.26 -18.87 -38.65
N ASP A 163 2.75 -19.59 -39.66
CA ASP A 163 1.48 -19.25 -40.28
C ASP A 163 0.35 -19.78 -39.38
N GLN A 164 -0.77 -19.05 -39.27
CA GLN A 164 -1.92 -19.47 -38.47
C GLN A 164 -2.49 -20.83 -38.94
N SER A 165 -2.21 -21.21 -40.19
CA SER A 165 -2.52 -22.54 -40.74
C SER A 165 -1.66 -23.68 -40.17
N ASP A 166 -0.47 -23.39 -39.61
CA ASP A 166 0.37 -24.39 -38.91
C ASP A 166 -0.22 -24.82 -37.56
N LEU A 167 -1.16 -24.03 -37.01
CA LEU A 167 -1.87 -24.36 -35.76
C LEU A 167 -3.13 -25.21 -36.00
N GLY A 168 -3.57 -25.37 -37.25
CA GLY A 168 -4.84 -26.01 -37.60
C GLY A 168 -4.74 -27.43 -38.19
N GLY A 169 -3.53 -27.90 -38.51
CA GLY A 169 -3.30 -29.23 -39.09
C GLY A 169 -2.90 -30.26 -38.05
N ASP A 170 -3.76 -31.24 -37.79
CA ASP A 170 -3.48 -32.45 -37.00
C ASP A 170 -3.31 -32.31 -35.47
N LEU A 171 -4.16 -31.51 -34.81
CA LEU A 171 -4.51 -31.76 -33.42
C LEU A 171 -5.52 -32.94 -33.31
N ASP A 172 -5.14 -34.11 -33.80
CA ASP A 172 -5.72 -35.38 -33.36
C ASP A 172 -5.15 -35.67 -31.96
N LEU A 173 -5.70 -34.98 -30.97
CA LEU A 173 -5.44 -35.24 -29.56
C LEU A 173 -6.04 -36.60 -29.21
N GLY A 174 -5.35 -37.68 -29.60
CA GLY A 174 -5.68 -39.08 -29.37
C GLY A 174 -5.73 -39.45 -27.89
N LEU A 175 -6.61 -38.80 -27.14
CA LEU A 175 -6.99 -39.15 -25.78
C LEU A 175 -7.86 -40.38 -25.87
N ALA A 176 -7.22 -41.54 -25.93
CA ALA A 176 -7.87 -42.79 -25.58
C ALA A 176 -8.43 -42.62 -24.15
N GLY A 177 -9.75 -42.64 -24.03
CA GLY A 177 -10.42 -42.54 -22.73
C GLY A 177 -9.83 -43.59 -21.77
N PRO A 178 -9.45 -43.20 -20.54
CA PRO A 178 -8.82 -44.13 -19.63
C PRO A 178 -9.78 -45.29 -19.36
N ALA A 179 -9.26 -46.51 -19.52
CA ALA A 179 -9.98 -47.71 -19.15
C ALA A 179 -10.33 -47.63 -17.66
N ALA A 180 -11.61 -47.81 -17.33
CA ALA A 180 -12.08 -47.85 -15.96
C ALA A 180 -11.45 -49.03 -15.20
N THR A 181 -10.33 -48.79 -14.54
CA THR A 181 -9.83 -49.65 -13.47
C THR A 181 -10.33 -49.07 -12.17
N ALA A 182 -11.27 -49.78 -11.56
CA ALA A 182 -11.58 -49.62 -10.14
C ALA A 182 -10.32 -49.96 -9.36
N ASP A 183 -9.57 -48.93 -8.96
CA ASP A 183 -8.49 -49.08 -8.01
C ASP A 183 -8.71 -48.12 -6.84
N GLU A 184 -8.48 -48.69 -5.67
CA GLU A 184 -9.02 -48.33 -4.37
C GLU A 184 -8.08 -47.32 -3.72
N PHE A 185 -8.32 -46.02 -3.90
CA PHE A 185 -7.63 -44.98 -3.13
C PHE A 185 -8.47 -44.62 -1.90
N THR A 186 -8.31 -45.41 -0.84
CA THR A 186 -8.70 -45.04 0.52
C THR A 186 -7.47 -44.54 1.26
N ASP A 187 -6.96 -43.39 0.85
CA ASP A 187 -6.04 -42.63 1.71
C ASP A 187 -6.85 -41.62 2.50
N THR A 188 -7.16 -41.99 3.74
CA THR A 188 -7.90 -41.16 4.71
C THR A 188 -6.95 -40.46 5.68
N THR A 189 -5.70 -40.19 5.32
CA THR A 189 -4.89 -39.25 6.11
C THR A 189 -5.52 -37.86 5.98
N PRO A 190 -5.99 -37.24 7.07
CA PRO A 190 -6.38 -35.84 7.03
C PRO A 190 -5.16 -35.06 6.58
N VAL A 191 -5.27 -34.39 5.44
CA VAL A 191 -4.31 -33.36 5.07
C VAL A 191 -4.52 -32.30 6.14
N GLU A 192 -3.48 -32.07 6.94
CA GLU A 192 -3.42 -30.94 7.86
C GLU A 192 -3.50 -29.69 6.97
N GLU A 193 -4.69 -29.13 6.81
CA GLU A 193 -4.88 -27.88 6.08
C GLU A 193 -4.00 -26.85 6.77
N ALA A 194 -3.05 -26.30 6.02
CA ALA A 194 -2.15 -25.28 6.52
C ALA A 194 -3.00 -24.12 7.04
N GLU A 195 -2.83 -23.77 8.32
CA GLU A 195 -3.50 -22.61 8.89
C GLU A 195 -3.17 -21.37 8.06
N PRO A 196 -4.15 -20.50 7.80
CA PRO A 196 -3.95 -19.36 6.93
C PRO A 196 -2.83 -18.47 7.44
N GLU A 197 -1.95 -18.06 6.53
CA GLU A 197 -0.86 -17.12 6.83
C GLU A 197 -1.47 -15.71 7.00
N ILE A 198 -1.94 -15.41 8.21
CA ILE A 198 -2.26 -14.04 8.61
C ILE A 198 -0.93 -13.32 8.84
N VAL A 199 -0.61 -12.38 7.96
CA VAL A 199 0.60 -11.55 8.07
C VAL A 199 0.23 -10.29 8.86
N GLY A 200 0.05 -10.47 10.17
CA GLY A 200 -0.35 -9.40 11.09
C GLY A 200 -0.08 -9.84 12.52
N SER A 201 0.48 -8.96 13.35
CA SER A 201 0.72 -9.24 14.78
C SER A 201 -0.47 -8.86 15.67
N GLY A 202 -1.63 -8.52 15.08
CA GLY A 202 -2.85 -8.22 15.79
C GLY A 202 -3.37 -9.49 16.46
N ALA A 203 -3.09 -9.68 17.74
CA ALA A 203 -3.82 -10.68 18.50
C ALA A 203 -5.29 -10.22 18.54
N PHE A 204 -6.23 -11.00 18.01
CA PHE A 204 -7.65 -10.76 18.24
C PHE A 204 -7.90 -10.67 19.75
N ILE A 205 -8.26 -9.48 20.23
CA ILE A 205 -8.69 -9.29 21.61
C ILE A 205 -10.22 -9.19 21.57
N ASP A 206 -10.88 -10.21 22.12
CA ASP A 206 -12.34 -10.27 22.23
C ASP A 206 -12.86 -9.01 22.96
N GLY A 207 -13.68 -8.22 22.26
CA GLY A 207 -14.20 -6.94 22.72
C GLY A 207 -13.35 -5.70 22.40
N GLU A 208 -12.33 -5.83 21.56
CA GLU A 208 -11.61 -4.70 20.94
C GLU A 208 -11.91 -4.66 19.43
N PHE A 209 -11.87 -3.46 18.84
CA PHE A 209 -12.09 -3.24 17.41
C PHE A 209 -10.98 -3.88 16.57
N ASN A 210 -11.36 -4.71 15.59
CA ASN A 210 -10.46 -5.43 14.70
C ASN A 210 -10.65 -4.97 13.25
N ALA A 211 -9.58 -4.41 12.66
CA ALA A 211 -9.55 -3.97 11.26
C ALA A 211 -8.68 -4.89 10.41
N ALA A 212 -9.10 -5.14 9.16
CA ALA A 212 -8.27 -5.82 8.17
C ALA A 212 -8.27 -5.15 6.81
N LEU A 213 -7.11 -5.23 6.16
CA LEU A 213 -6.86 -4.90 4.76
C LEU A 213 -6.75 -6.20 3.96
N VAL A 214 -7.50 -6.30 2.87
CA VAL A 214 -7.68 -7.53 2.10
C VAL A 214 -7.28 -7.34 0.64
N PHE A 215 -6.40 -8.22 0.16
CA PHE A 215 -6.03 -8.35 -1.25
C PHE A 215 -6.17 -9.79 -1.73
N GLY A 216 -5.96 -10.02 -3.04
CA GLY A 216 -5.82 -11.37 -3.59
C GLY A 216 -4.52 -12.02 -3.15
N ASP A 217 -3.44 -11.78 -3.89
CA ASP A 217 -2.13 -12.39 -3.65
C ASP A 217 -0.99 -11.40 -3.47
N ALA A 218 -1.23 -10.10 -3.68
CA ALA A 218 -0.27 -9.00 -3.51
C ALA A 218 -1.03 -7.67 -3.40
N ALA A 219 -0.42 -6.65 -2.80
CA ALA A 219 -0.96 -5.29 -2.90
C ALA A 219 -1.06 -4.84 -4.36
N PRO A 220 -2.15 -4.17 -4.77
CA PRO A 220 -2.25 -3.57 -6.08
C PRO A 220 -1.05 -2.67 -6.37
N TRP A 221 -0.63 -2.65 -7.63
CA TRP A 221 0.43 -1.77 -8.15
C TRP A 221 1.82 -2.01 -7.56
N SER A 222 1.99 -3.10 -6.81
CA SER A 222 3.17 -3.31 -5.98
C SER A 222 3.38 -2.16 -4.97
N GLN A 223 2.30 -1.49 -4.57
CA GLN A 223 2.33 -0.30 -3.71
C GLN A 223 2.02 -0.64 -2.24
N GLN A 224 2.55 -1.76 -1.73
CA GLN A 224 2.30 -2.21 -0.35
C GLN A 224 2.50 -1.09 0.67
N TYR A 225 3.57 -0.31 0.51
CA TYR A 225 3.89 0.83 1.38
C TYR A 225 2.73 1.84 1.49
N SER A 226 2.02 2.12 0.39
CA SER A 226 0.92 3.10 0.38
C SER A 226 -0.22 2.65 1.29
N TYR A 227 -0.60 1.38 1.20
CA TYR A 227 -1.68 0.81 1.99
C TYR A 227 -1.29 0.69 3.46
N ASP A 228 -0.07 0.23 3.76
CA ASP A 228 0.45 0.13 5.12
C ASP A 228 0.51 1.50 5.79
N ALA A 229 0.94 2.54 5.06
CA ALA A 229 0.99 3.91 5.57
C ALA A 229 -0.40 4.39 5.97
N SER A 230 -1.41 4.23 5.11
CA SER A 230 -2.79 4.66 5.38
C SER A 230 -3.41 3.88 6.54
N MET A 231 -3.24 2.55 6.59
CA MET A 231 -3.72 1.72 7.69
C MET A 231 -3.03 2.05 9.02
N ASN A 232 -1.71 2.30 9.00
CA ASN A 232 -0.94 2.68 10.19
C ASN A 232 -1.33 4.07 10.69
N THR A 233 -1.65 5.00 9.79
CA THR A 233 -2.15 6.33 10.17
C THR A 233 -3.53 6.20 10.81
N ALA A 234 -4.46 5.47 10.19
CA ALA A 234 -5.84 5.35 10.66
C ALA A 234 -5.99 4.53 11.96
N PHE A 235 -5.30 3.40 12.06
CA PHE A 235 -5.52 2.44 13.16
C PHE A 235 -4.32 2.30 14.09
N GLY A 236 -3.15 2.81 13.70
CA GLY A 236 -1.89 2.59 14.41
C GLY A 236 -1.23 1.27 14.02
N GLN A 237 0.11 1.29 13.98
CA GLN A 237 0.89 0.11 13.61
C GLN A 237 0.66 -1.07 14.57
N GLY A 238 0.30 -2.23 14.01
CA GLY A 238 0.06 -3.46 14.75
C GLY A 238 -1.36 -3.63 15.29
N ASN A 239 -2.27 -2.70 15.01
CA ASN A 239 -3.69 -2.75 15.40
C ASN A 239 -4.63 -3.16 14.26
N TRP A 240 -4.07 -3.67 13.17
CA TRP A 240 -4.80 -4.13 12.00
C TRP A 240 -4.07 -5.31 11.37
N ASP A 241 -4.80 -6.13 10.62
CA ASP A 241 -4.25 -7.30 9.94
C ASP A 241 -4.22 -7.12 8.42
N GLN A 242 -3.20 -7.69 7.79
CA GLN A 242 -3.19 -7.86 6.35
C GLN A 242 -3.59 -9.29 5.98
N VAL A 243 -4.59 -9.41 5.10
CA VAL A 243 -5.14 -10.69 4.64
C VAL A 243 -4.95 -10.82 3.13
N TYR A 244 -4.29 -11.89 2.71
CA TYR A 244 -4.21 -12.30 1.30
C TYR A 244 -5.24 -13.40 1.03
N GLN A 245 -6.44 -13.01 0.62
CA GLN A 245 -7.57 -13.90 0.47
C GLN A 245 -7.32 -15.02 -0.54
N ALA A 246 -6.57 -14.79 -1.63
CA ALA A 246 -6.27 -15.85 -2.58
C ALA A 246 -5.35 -16.94 -2.00
N ARG A 247 -4.66 -16.64 -0.89
CA ARG A 247 -3.82 -17.58 -0.13
C ARG A 247 -4.55 -18.13 1.09
N ASN A 248 -5.67 -17.51 1.47
CA ASN A 248 -6.46 -17.88 2.62
C ASN A 248 -7.61 -18.80 2.19
N GLY A 249 -7.68 -20.01 2.76
CA GLY A 249 -8.77 -20.95 2.49
C GLY A 249 -10.09 -20.56 3.19
N GLU A 250 -10.04 -19.63 4.14
CA GLU A 250 -11.19 -19.20 4.94
C GLU A 250 -11.79 -17.89 4.40
N ASN A 251 -13.11 -17.77 4.52
CA ASN A 251 -13.84 -16.56 4.12
C ASN A 251 -13.60 -15.43 5.15
N VAL A 252 -13.02 -14.31 4.72
CA VAL A 252 -12.69 -13.15 5.58
C VAL A 252 -13.89 -12.60 6.36
N PHE A 253 -15.10 -12.69 5.82
CA PHE A 253 -16.33 -12.22 6.49
C PHE A 253 -16.69 -13.05 7.74
N ASN A 254 -16.03 -14.20 7.95
CA ASN A 254 -16.22 -15.05 9.13
C ASN A 254 -15.04 -14.97 10.13
N MET A 255 -14.05 -14.10 9.90
CA MET A 255 -12.85 -14.01 10.74
C MET A 255 -13.02 -13.11 11.98
N GLY A 256 -14.18 -12.47 12.14
CA GLY A 256 -14.47 -11.63 13.32
C GLY A 256 -13.88 -10.23 13.25
N TYR A 257 -13.60 -9.72 12.06
CA TYR A 257 -13.25 -8.31 11.85
C TYR A 257 -14.50 -7.42 11.98
N ASP A 258 -14.33 -6.23 12.55
CA ASP A 258 -15.35 -5.19 12.65
C ASP A 258 -15.32 -4.25 11.42
N PHE A 259 -14.13 -4.12 10.83
CA PHE A 259 -13.87 -3.34 9.64
C PHE A 259 -13.04 -4.12 8.61
N LEU A 260 -13.49 -4.08 7.36
CA LEU A 260 -12.78 -4.66 6.22
C LEU A 260 -12.55 -3.60 5.15
N TRP A 261 -11.30 -3.41 4.74
CA TRP A 261 -10.95 -2.72 3.49
C TRP A 261 -10.51 -3.74 2.45
N ILE A 262 -11.23 -3.83 1.34
CA ILE A 262 -10.93 -4.74 0.23
C ILE A 262 -10.60 -3.91 -1.01
N ASP A 263 -9.41 -4.10 -1.58
CA ASP A 263 -8.94 -3.33 -2.74
C ASP A 263 -8.60 -4.16 -3.98
N GLY A 264 -9.08 -3.73 -5.15
CA GLY A 264 -8.99 -4.44 -6.43
C GLY A 264 -8.21 -3.76 -7.57
N GLY A 265 -7.23 -2.90 -7.28
CA GLY A 265 -6.47 -2.18 -8.31
C GLY A 265 -5.68 -3.05 -9.32
N ASN A 266 -4.94 -2.42 -10.25
CA ASN A 266 -4.00 -3.11 -11.21
C ASN A 266 -3.11 -4.16 -10.51
N GLY A 267 -3.02 -5.33 -11.15
CA GLY A 267 -2.47 -6.56 -10.57
C GLY A 267 -3.52 -7.44 -9.88
N GLN A 268 -4.63 -6.86 -9.40
CA GLN A 268 -5.69 -7.55 -8.65
C GLN A 268 -7.07 -7.51 -9.31
N THR A 269 -7.24 -6.79 -10.41
CA THR A 269 -8.56 -6.61 -11.07
C THR A 269 -9.34 -7.91 -11.32
N ALA A 270 -8.72 -8.93 -11.94
CA ALA A 270 -9.42 -10.21 -12.17
C ALA A 270 -9.78 -10.95 -10.88
N TRP A 271 -8.92 -10.87 -9.86
CA TRP A 271 -9.21 -11.45 -8.56
C TRP A 271 -10.37 -10.71 -7.89
N PHE A 272 -10.36 -9.38 -7.89
CA PHE A 272 -11.38 -8.56 -7.27
C PHE A 272 -12.76 -8.78 -7.92
N ASP A 273 -12.83 -8.76 -9.26
CA ASP A 273 -14.08 -9.05 -9.97
C ASP A 273 -14.63 -10.43 -9.56
N SER A 274 -13.76 -11.46 -9.54
CA SER A 274 -14.15 -12.83 -9.14
C SER A 274 -14.55 -12.90 -7.66
N PHE A 275 -13.85 -12.18 -6.79
CA PHE A 275 -14.11 -12.14 -5.35
C PHE A 275 -15.45 -11.49 -5.06
N VAL A 276 -15.73 -10.33 -5.66
CA VAL A 276 -17.01 -9.63 -5.51
C VAL A 276 -18.16 -10.47 -6.06
N GLU A 277 -17.99 -11.12 -7.22
CA GLU A 277 -19.02 -12.02 -7.76
C GLU A 277 -19.27 -13.25 -6.89
N GLN A 278 -18.22 -13.80 -6.28
CA GLN A 278 -18.30 -15.01 -5.46
C GLN A 278 -18.90 -14.74 -4.06
N PHE A 279 -18.53 -13.64 -3.42
CA PHE A 279 -18.81 -13.37 -2.01
C PHE A 279 -19.81 -12.23 -1.78
N ARG A 280 -20.57 -11.84 -2.81
CA ARG A 280 -21.53 -10.74 -2.70
C ARG A 280 -22.54 -10.92 -1.59
N ASP A 281 -23.18 -12.09 -1.53
CA ASP A 281 -24.21 -12.38 -0.53
C ASP A 281 -23.61 -12.34 0.89
N GLU A 282 -22.36 -12.78 1.06
CA GLU A 282 -21.63 -12.71 2.32
C GLU A 282 -21.22 -11.28 2.69
N MET A 283 -20.79 -10.45 1.73
CA MET A 283 -20.55 -9.02 1.95
C MET A 283 -21.81 -8.33 2.47
N GLU A 284 -22.94 -8.53 1.80
CA GLU A 284 -24.22 -7.95 2.21
C GLU A 284 -24.65 -8.45 3.59
N THR A 285 -24.48 -9.75 3.87
CA THR A 285 -24.81 -10.34 5.19
C THR A 285 -23.90 -9.79 6.30
N TYR A 286 -22.62 -9.62 6.02
CA TYR A 286 -21.64 -9.06 6.96
C TYR A 286 -22.01 -7.64 7.35
N VAL A 287 -22.26 -6.78 6.36
CA VAL A 287 -22.67 -5.39 6.61
C VAL A 287 -24.05 -5.34 7.27
N GLU A 288 -25.02 -6.13 6.81
CA GLU A 288 -26.36 -6.19 7.42
C GLU A 288 -26.30 -6.56 8.91
N SER A 289 -25.31 -7.37 9.31
CA SER A 289 -25.11 -7.83 10.68
C SER A 289 -24.34 -6.86 11.57
N GLY A 290 -23.92 -5.69 11.06
CA GLY A 290 -23.23 -4.65 11.82
C GLY A 290 -21.75 -4.46 11.49
N GLY A 291 -21.21 -5.21 10.53
CA GLY A 291 -19.85 -4.99 10.04
C GLY A 291 -19.75 -3.73 9.19
N THR A 292 -18.54 -3.15 9.12
CA THR A 292 -18.24 -2.06 8.20
C THR A 292 -17.35 -2.55 7.07
N LEU A 293 -17.69 -2.18 5.83
CA LEU A 293 -16.94 -2.55 4.63
C LEU A 293 -16.55 -1.32 3.81
N LEU A 294 -15.25 -1.15 3.53
CA LEU A 294 -14.75 -0.31 2.45
C LEU A 294 -14.38 -1.22 1.26
N LEU A 295 -15.15 -1.12 0.17
CA LEU A 295 -14.91 -1.87 -1.07
C LEU A 295 -14.45 -0.89 -2.15
N ASN A 296 -13.16 -0.91 -2.49
CA ASN A 296 -12.55 0.02 -3.43
C ASN A 296 -11.85 -0.70 -4.58
N ALA A 297 -11.90 -0.17 -5.80
CA ALA A 297 -10.99 -0.61 -6.85
C ALA A 297 -10.81 0.44 -7.95
N GLY A 298 -9.57 0.88 -8.15
CA GLY A 298 -9.11 1.52 -9.38
C GLY A 298 -8.67 0.46 -10.40
N ARG A 299 -9.63 -0.22 -11.04
CA ARG A 299 -9.36 -1.38 -11.90
C ARG A 299 -8.49 -0.99 -13.10
N TRP A 300 -7.69 -1.93 -13.60
CA TRP A 300 -6.87 -1.70 -14.79
C TRP A 300 -7.62 -1.91 -16.10
N TYR A 301 -8.68 -2.72 -16.04
CA TYR A 301 -9.56 -3.06 -17.16
C TYR A 301 -10.92 -3.48 -16.61
N GLY A 302 -11.95 -3.44 -17.45
CA GLY A 302 -13.29 -3.91 -17.12
C GLY A 302 -14.19 -3.84 -18.34
N GLU A 303 -14.87 -4.93 -18.68
CA GLU A 303 -15.71 -4.99 -19.89
C GLU A 303 -17.17 -4.60 -19.62
N SER A 304 -17.65 -4.83 -18.39
CA SER A 304 -19.00 -4.48 -17.95
C SER A 304 -18.97 -3.91 -16.53
N PRO A 305 -19.95 -3.09 -16.14
CA PRO A 305 -20.13 -2.70 -14.75
C PRO A 305 -20.18 -3.93 -13.85
N LEU A 306 -19.31 -3.97 -12.84
CA LEU A 306 -19.27 -5.01 -11.82
C LEU A 306 -20.33 -4.70 -10.79
N ASP A 307 -21.26 -5.61 -10.56
CA ASP A 307 -22.26 -5.47 -9.53
C ASP A 307 -21.63 -5.73 -8.15
N LEU A 308 -21.60 -4.69 -7.33
CA LEU A 308 -20.97 -4.68 -6.01
C LEU A 308 -21.91 -5.23 -4.92
N GLY A 309 -23.18 -5.50 -5.25
CA GLY A 309 -24.25 -5.55 -4.27
C GLY A 309 -24.70 -4.16 -3.86
N PHE A 310 -25.49 -4.09 -2.78
CA PHE A 310 -25.89 -2.83 -2.15
C PHE A 310 -26.59 -1.82 -3.10
N GLY A 311 -27.18 -2.28 -4.21
CA GLY A 311 -27.79 -1.40 -5.20
C GLY A 311 -26.77 -0.58 -6.03
N ALA A 312 -25.50 -1.00 -6.08
CA ALA A 312 -24.42 -0.26 -6.71
C ALA A 312 -23.62 -1.11 -7.71
N GLN A 313 -23.07 -0.45 -8.73
CA GLN A 313 -22.14 -1.08 -9.67
C GLN A 313 -20.86 -0.24 -9.82
N LEU A 314 -19.74 -0.91 -10.06
CA LEU A 314 -18.47 -0.28 -10.40
C LEU A 314 -18.25 -0.31 -11.90
N ALA A 315 -18.15 0.85 -12.54
CA ALA A 315 -17.98 0.99 -13.97
C ALA A 315 -16.59 1.52 -14.32
N TYR A 316 -15.86 0.73 -15.13
CA TYR A 316 -14.53 1.08 -15.62
C TYR A 316 -14.60 2.14 -16.74
N GLU A 317 -13.48 2.86 -16.96
CA GLU A 317 -13.32 4.00 -17.88
C GLU A 317 -14.04 5.29 -17.46
N PHE A 318 -14.42 5.42 -16.19
CA PHE A 318 -14.88 6.66 -15.58
C PHE A 318 -13.70 7.40 -14.95
N TYR A 319 -12.72 7.73 -15.79
CA TYR A 319 -11.47 8.33 -15.35
C TYR A 319 -11.70 9.73 -14.80
N GLU A 320 -11.31 9.92 -13.54
CA GLU A 320 -11.29 11.25 -12.91
C GLU A 320 -9.85 11.64 -12.60
N TYR A 321 -9.49 12.85 -13.03
CA TYR A 321 -8.18 13.44 -12.76
C TYR A 321 -8.25 14.44 -11.62
N ASP A 322 -9.34 15.20 -11.56
CA ASP A 322 -9.59 16.18 -10.53
C ASP A 322 -10.91 15.81 -9.86
N VAL A 323 -10.90 15.82 -8.52
CA VAL A 323 -12.07 15.50 -7.71
C VAL A 323 -12.29 16.58 -6.67
N ARG A 324 -13.51 16.60 -6.13
CA ARG A 324 -13.82 17.39 -4.94
C ARG A 324 -14.63 16.56 -3.98
N LEU A 325 -14.50 16.91 -2.71
CA LEU A 325 -15.38 16.38 -1.68
C LEU A 325 -16.74 17.08 -1.77
N THR A 326 -17.79 16.32 -1.48
CA THR A 326 -19.16 16.83 -1.41
C THR A 326 -19.41 17.48 -0.05
N GLU A 327 -20.65 17.86 0.23
CA GLU A 327 -21.05 18.29 1.58
C GLU A 327 -20.98 17.14 2.60
N ALA A 328 -21.36 15.91 2.19
CA ALA A 328 -21.28 14.73 3.04
C ALA A 328 -19.83 14.23 3.25
N GLY A 329 -18.93 14.52 2.31
CA GLY A 329 -17.51 14.19 2.46
C GLY A 329 -16.67 15.24 3.18
N GLN A 330 -17.25 16.35 3.67
CA GLN A 330 -16.43 17.39 4.33
C GLN A 330 -15.73 16.89 5.60
N ASP A 331 -16.32 15.88 6.24
CA ASP A 331 -15.89 15.19 7.44
C ASP A 331 -14.53 14.50 7.22
N LEU A 332 -14.25 14.10 5.97
CA LEU A 332 -12.98 13.49 5.54
C LEU A 332 -11.83 14.52 5.46
N ILE A 333 -12.15 15.81 5.50
CA ILE A 333 -11.19 16.90 5.50
C ILE A 333 -10.94 17.25 6.96
N GLY A 334 -9.98 16.57 7.59
CA GLY A 334 -9.44 16.98 8.88
C GLY A 334 -8.97 18.45 8.87
N ASP A 335 -8.56 18.98 10.03
CA ASP A 335 -8.12 20.38 10.15
C ASP A 335 -6.95 20.69 9.19
N GLY A 336 -7.23 21.38 8.10
CA GLY A 336 -6.22 21.94 7.18
C GLY A 336 -5.98 21.19 5.88
N LEU A 337 -6.74 20.12 5.58
CA LEU A 337 -6.64 19.42 4.30
C LEU A 337 -7.31 20.17 3.14
N ALA A 338 -6.86 19.87 1.92
CA ALA A 338 -7.50 20.38 0.70
C ALA A 338 -8.93 19.83 0.55
N SER A 339 -9.82 20.62 -0.09
CA SER A 339 -11.17 20.15 -0.47
C SER A 339 -11.29 19.69 -1.93
N THR A 340 -10.17 19.81 -2.65
CA THR A 340 -10.01 19.39 -4.04
C THR A 340 -8.71 18.64 -4.16
N TYR A 341 -8.76 17.49 -4.80
CA TYR A 341 -7.60 16.65 -5.05
C TYR A 341 -7.46 16.43 -6.55
N SER A 342 -6.24 16.15 -6.98
CA SER A 342 -5.96 15.77 -8.36
C SER A 342 -5.11 14.51 -8.42
N GLY A 343 -4.85 13.98 -9.61
CA GLY A 343 -4.03 12.80 -9.80
C GLY A 343 -3.78 12.54 -11.27
N THR A 344 -2.76 11.73 -11.59
CA THR A 344 -2.58 11.26 -12.98
C THR A 344 -3.78 10.42 -13.40
N TYR A 345 -4.36 9.68 -12.45
CA TYR A 345 -5.72 9.15 -12.45
C TYR A 345 -6.13 9.01 -10.98
N PHE A 346 -6.98 9.90 -10.47
CA PHE A 346 -7.52 9.79 -9.10
C PHE A 346 -8.50 8.61 -9.01
N SER A 347 -9.24 8.38 -10.08
CA SER A 347 -10.18 7.27 -10.22
C SER A 347 -10.00 6.61 -11.59
N HIS A 348 -10.05 5.28 -11.65
CA HIS A 348 -10.23 4.55 -12.92
C HIS A 348 -11.69 4.17 -13.14
N ASP A 349 -12.40 3.98 -12.04
CA ASP A 349 -13.76 3.52 -12.02
C ASP A 349 -14.68 4.58 -11.41
N GLY A 350 -15.96 4.48 -11.72
CA GLY A 350 -17.02 5.30 -11.16
C GLY A 350 -18.15 4.41 -10.67
N ILE A 351 -18.86 4.89 -9.67
CA ILE A 351 -19.97 4.18 -9.04
C ILE A 351 -21.26 4.55 -9.78
N LEU A 352 -22.01 3.53 -10.19
CA LEU A 352 -23.36 3.66 -10.72
C LEU A 352 -24.35 3.30 -9.61
N ASP A 353 -24.93 4.32 -9.00
CA ASP A 353 -26.02 4.18 -8.02
C ASP A 353 -27.31 3.73 -8.74
N GLN A 354 -27.69 2.46 -8.59
CA GLN A 354 -28.87 1.90 -9.27
C GLN A 354 -30.16 2.23 -8.51
N ASP A 355 -30.07 2.30 -7.19
CA ASP A 355 -31.24 2.43 -6.31
C ASP A 355 -31.48 3.88 -5.86
N GLY A 356 -30.44 4.74 -5.90
CA GLY A 356 -30.53 6.15 -5.55
C GLY A 356 -30.31 6.44 -4.07
N ASP A 357 -29.78 5.47 -3.33
CA ASP A 357 -29.64 5.50 -1.87
C ASP A 357 -28.21 5.86 -1.41
N LEU A 358 -27.26 5.97 -2.33
CA LEU A 358 -25.88 6.31 -2.00
C LEU A 358 -25.70 7.80 -1.67
N SER A 359 -25.01 8.08 -0.58
CA SER A 359 -24.48 9.41 -0.25
C SER A 359 -23.12 9.59 -0.90
N ALA A 360 -23.01 10.57 -1.80
CA ALA A 360 -21.74 10.87 -2.46
C ALA A 360 -20.77 11.55 -1.49
N LEU A 361 -19.55 11.02 -1.34
CA LEU A 361 -18.48 11.61 -0.54
C LEU A 361 -17.48 12.37 -1.42
N ILE A 362 -17.08 11.75 -2.53
CA ILE A 362 -16.14 12.32 -3.51
C ILE A 362 -16.76 12.21 -4.90
N VAL A 363 -16.71 13.30 -5.65
CA VAL A 363 -17.20 13.35 -7.03
C VAL A 363 -16.14 13.91 -7.97
N GLY A 364 -16.15 13.38 -9.19
CA GLY A 364 -15.37 13.86 -10.32
C GLY A 364 -15.69 15.30 -10.71
N LEU A 365 -14.67 16.00 -11.21
CA LEU A 365 -14.81 17.33 -11.81
C LEU A 365 -14.81 17.28 -13.35
N SER A 366 -14.66 16.09 -13.94
CA SER A 366 -14.82 15.91 -15.38
C SER A 366 -16.25 16.25 -15.86
N GLU A 367 -16.47 16.26 -17.18
CA GLU A 367 -17.83 16.39 -17.74
C GLU A 367 -18.76 15.24 -17.33
N GLN A 368 -18.21 14.08 -16.97
CA GLN A 368 -18.96 12.91 -16.54
C GLN A 368 -19.44 13.06 -15.09
N GLN A 369 -18.72 13.86 -14.28
CA GLN A 369 -18.98 14.07 -12.84
C GLN A 369 -19.28 12.76 -12.11
N SER A 370 -18.41 11.78 -12.33
CA SER A 370 -18.64 10.43 -11.80
C SER A 370 -18.65 10.42 -10.28
N LEU A 371 -19.43 9.50 -9.71
CA LEU A 371 -19.41 9.22 -8.29
C LEU A 371 -18.15 8.40 -8.00
N VAL A 372 -17.18 8.99 -7.32
CA VAL A 372 -15.84 8.39 -7.12
C VAL A 372 -15.80 7.58 -5.83
N LEU A 373 -16.37 8.14 -4.76
CA LEU A 373 -16.51 7.51 -3.46
C LEU A 373 -17.90 7.82 -2.91
N ALA A 374 -18.58 6.81 -2.41
CA ALA A 374 -19.92 6.95 -1.87
C ALA A 374 -20.15 5.98 -0.71
N GLU A 375 -21.16 6.25 0.08
CA GLU A 375 -21.49 5.45 1.26
C GLU A 375 -22.99 5.24 1.42
N GLN A 376 -23.36 4.25 2.23
CA GLN A 376 -24.70 4.11 2.77
C GLN A 376 -24.70 3.24 4.03
N ASP A 377 -25.70 3.42 4.88
CA ASP A 377 -26.05 2.43 5.89
C ASP A 377 -26.74 1.24 5.21
N TYR A 378 -26.38 0.02 5.61
CA TYR A 378 -27.01 -1.20 5.10
C TYR A 378 -27.28 -2.17 6.25
N GLY A 379 -28.56 -2.38 6.55
CA GLY A 379 -28.98 -3.13 7.74
C GLY A 379 -28.51 -2.47 9.03
N ALA A 380 -27.70 -3.18 9.84
CA ALA A 380 -27.13 -2.66 11.07
C ALA A 380 -25.69 -2.09 10.92
N GLY A 381 -25.08 -2.24 9.74
CA GLY A 381 -23.71 -1.79 9.47
C GLY A 381 -23.66 -0.72 8.39
N HIS A 382 -22.46 -0.55 7.82
CA HIS A 382 -22.17 0.54 6.90
C HIS A 382 -21.24 0.10 5.78
N VAL A 383 -21.45 0.64 4.58
CA VAL A 383 -20.60 0.34 3.41
C VAL A 383 -20.13 1.63 2.75
N VAL A 384 -18.85 1.67 2.43
CA VAL A 384 -18.22 2.69 1.61
C VAL A 384 -17.72 2.02 0.32
N LEU A 385 -18.10 2.56 -0.82
CA LEU A 385 -17.80 2.05 -2.15
C LEU A 385 -16.91 3.05 -2.88
N GLY A 386 -15.90 2.59 -3.60
CA GLY A 386 -14.92 3.45 -4.27
C GLY A 386 -14.38 2.92 -5.59
N GLY A 387 -14.09 3.85 -6.51
CA GLY A 387 -13.34 3.59 -7.75
C GLY A 387 -11.91 4.13 -7.73
N MET A 388 -11.43 4.49 -6.53
CA MET A 388 -10.21 5.25 -6.33
C MET A 388 -8.97 4.43 -6.61
N THR A 389 -7.96 5.11 -7.13
CA THR A 389 -6.59 4.64 -7.15
C THR A 389 -5.96 4.72 -5.76
N ALA A 390 -4.90 3.97 -5.47
CA ALA A 390 -4.14 4.12 -4.22
C ALA A 390 -3.62 5.56 -4.04
N ALA A 391 -3.57 6.04 -2.80
CA ALA A 391 -3.22 7.42 -2.44
C ALA A 391 -1.93 7.95 -3.07
N HIS A 392 -0.92 7.10 -3.33
CA HIS A 392 0.33 7.49 -4.00
C HIS A 392 0.11 8.16 -5.38
N PHE A 393 -1.02 7.91 -6.05
CA PHE A 393 -1.34 8.51 -7.36
C PHE A 393 -2.10 9.83 -7.27
N HIS A 394 -2.40 10.29 -6.05
CA HIS A 394 -3.17 11.51 -5.80
C HIS A 394 -2.25 12.67 -5.41
N GLN A 395 -2.80 13.87 -5.51
CA GLN A 395 -2.15 15.13 -5.21
C GLN A 395 -3.12 16.06 -4.47
N PRO A 396 -2.63 16.88 -3.52
CA PRO A 396 -1.24 16.94 -3.05
C PRO A 396 -0.81 15.66 -2.32
N SER A 397 0.37 15.11 -2.63
CA SER A 397 0.80 13.80 -2.11
C SER A 397 0.82 13.69 -0.58
N GLY A 398 1.11 14.77 0.15
CA GLY A 398 1.04 14.78 1.62
C GLY A 398 -0.38 14.66 2.15
N ASP A 399 -1.34 15.31 1.48
CA ASP A 399 -2.76 15.32 1.87
C ASP A 399 -3.47 14.04 1.42
N ALA A 400 -2.92 13.32 0.43
CA ALA A 400 -3.53 12.13 -0.16
C ALA A 400 -3.57 10.95 0.81
N PHE A 401 -2.46 10.68 1.50
CA PHE A 401 -2.41 9.62 2.52
C PHE A 401 -3.30 9.96 3.71
N GLU A 402 -3.35 11.23 4.11
CA GLU A 402 -4.24 11.68 5.18
C GLU A 402 -5.71 11.57 4.77
N LEU A 403 -6.05 11.87 3.51
CA LEU A 403 -7.41 11.67 3.00
C LEU A 403 -7.80 10.19 3.02
N GLU A 404 -6.93 9.30 2.55
CA GLU A 404 -7.20 7.85 2.58
C GLU A 404 -7.33 7.33 4.02
N ALA A 405 -6.47 7.79 4.93
CA ALA A 405 -6.60 7.50 6.36
C ALA A 405 -7.93 8.01 6.94
N ASN A 406 -8.35 9.23 6.62
CA ASN A 406 -9.62 9.77 7.06
C ASN A 406 -10.82 9.00 6.48
N ILE A 407 -10.73 8.50 5.24
CA ILE A 407 -11.75 7.62 4.66
C ILE A 407 -11.84 6.31 5.46
N LEU A 408 -10.69 5.74 5.84
CA LEU A 408 -10.64 4.51 6.65
C LEU A 408 -11.23 4.73 8.04
N GLU A 409 -10.83 5.81 8.74
CA GLU A 409 -11.36 6.17 10.05
C GLU A 409 -12.85 6.49 9.98
N HIS A 410 -13.28 7.24 8.96
CA HIS A 410 -14.68 7.58 8.73
C HIS A 410 -15.51 6.31 8.57
N ALA A 411 -15.14 5.43 7.65
CA ALA A 411 -15.83 4.16 7.45
C ALA A 411 -15.86 3.37 8.77
N ALA A 412 -14.69 3.15 9.39
CA ALA A 412 -14.55 2.39 10.63
C ALA A 412 -15.39 2.94 11.79
N SER A 413 -15.60 4.26 11.85
CA SER A 413 -16.38 4.91 12.91
C SER A 413 -17.86 4.50 12.96
N HIS A 414 -18.36 3.87 11.89
CA HIS A 414 -19.70 3.31 11.84
C HIS A 414 -19.79 1.89 12.42
N ALA A 415 -18.66 1.25 12.71
CA ALA A 415 -18.65 -0.06 13.38
C ALA A 415 -19.12 0.09 14.83
N ALA A 416 -19.91 -0.87 15.31
CA ALA A 416 -20.55 -0.80 16.63
C ALA A 416 -19.56 -0.65 17.79
N ASP A 417 -18.37 -1.24 17.67
CA ASP A 417 -17.34 -1.28 18.70
C ASP A 417 -16.15 -0.34 18.42
N TYR A 418 -16.29 0.60 17.46
CA TYR A 418 -15.22 1.56 17.18
C TYR A 418 -14.91 2.44 18.40
N PRO A 419 -13.65 2.53 18.86
CA PRO A 419 -13.31 3.35 20.00
C PRO A 419 -13.45 4.83 19.62
N VAL A 420 -14.36 5.54 20.27
CA VAL A 420 -14.43 7.00 20.20
C VAL A 420 -13.20 7.55 20.92
N VAL A 421 -12.19 8.00 20.16
CA VAL A 421 -10.93 8.55 20.68
C VAL A 421 -11.13 9.95 21.26
#